data_AF-A0A969BTI9-F1
#
_entry.id   AF-A0A969BTI9-F1
#
_cell.length_a   1.000
_cell.length_b   1.000
_cell.length_c   1.000
_cell.angle_alpha   90.00
_cell.angle_beta   90.00
_cell.angle_gamma   90.00
#
_symmetry.space_group_name_H-M   'P 1'
#
loop_
_entity.id
_entity.type
_entity.pdbx_description
1 polymer ?
#
loop_
_entity_poly.entity_id
_entity_poly.type
_entity_poly.pdbx_seq_one_letter_code
_entity_poly.pdbx_strand_id
1 'polypeptide(L)'
;MIAAARAGELIAVISDAGMPGIFDPGYRLVQACIESSTPLEVLPGPSAVITALIGSGFPCHAFRFGGFLSVESGKRRSALTATLESGETGIFFESPHRMMSTLEILTEIDPNARTCVARELTKSLK
;
A
#
# COMPACT_ATOMS: atom_id res chain seq x y z
N MET A 1 -11.58 13.27 -19.41
CA MET A 1 -11.79 13.58 -17.98
C MET A 1 -11.50 15.03 -17.67
N ILE A 2 -10.27 15.54 -17.77
CA ILE A 2 -9.98 16.96 -17.47
C ILE A 2 -10.85 17.95 -18.27
N ALA A 3 -10.95 17.77 -19.59
CA ALA A 3 -11.79 18.65 -20.42
C ALA A 3 -13.27 18.66 -19.99
N ALA A 4 -13.82 17.48 -19.67
CA ALA A 4 -15.18 17.32 -19.19
C ALA A 4 -15.39 17.98 -17.81
N ALA A 5 -14.46 17.78 -16.86
CA ALA A 5 -14.50 18.44 -15.57
C ALA A 5 -14.47 19.97 -15.70
N ARG A 6 -13.63 20.51 -16.60
CA ARG A 6 -13.58 21.95 -16.89
C ARG A 6 -14.82 22.48 -17.62
N ALA A 7 -15.54 21.62 -18.33
CA ALA A 7 -16.84 21.94 -18.91
C ALA A 7 -17.99 21.92 -17.87
N GLY A 8 -17.69 21.63 -16.60
CA GLY A 8 -18.66 21.63 -15.50
C GLY A 8 -19.22 20.25 -15.17
N GLU A 9 -18.73 19.18 -15.80
CA GLU A 9 -19.16 17.82 -15.45
C GLU A 9 -18.58 17.37 -14.11
N LEU A 10 -19.42 16.76 -13.26
CA LEU A 10 -18.98 16.12 -12.03
C LEU A 10 -18.49 14.71 -12.32
N ILE A 11 -17.22 14.44 -12.05
CA ILE A 11 -16.58 13.15 -12.33
C ILE A 11 -16.18 12.49 -11.01
N ALA A 12 -16.69 11.28 -10.78
CA ALA A 12 -16.24 10.42 -9.69
C ALA A 12 -15.21 9.40 -10.20
N VAL A 13 -14.17 9.16 -9.41
CA VAL A 13 -13.10 8.20 -9.72
C VAL A 13 -13.10 7.13 -8.64
N ILE A 14 -13.21 5.88 -9.07
CA ILE A 14 -13.21 4.71 -8.18
C ILE A 14 -12.16 3.71 -8.65
N SER A 15 -11.67 2.88 -7.74
CA SER A 15 -10.82 1.73 -8.02
C SER A 15 -11.58 0.45 -7.70
N ASP A 16 -11.08 -0.69 -8.19
CA ASP A 16 -11.67 -2.00 -7.87
C ASP A 16 -11.65 -2.29 -6.35
N ALA A 17 -10.67 -1.73 -5.63
CA ALA A 17 -10.57 -1.85 -4.18
C ALA A 17 -9.76 -0.71 -3.54
N GLY A 18 -10.22 -0.26 -2.37
CA GLY A 18 -9.45 0.60 -1.48
C GLY A 18 -9.48 2.07 -1.87
N MET A 19 -8.30 2.69 -1.88
CA MET A 19 -8.10 4.13 -2.08
C MET A 19 -7.63 4.41 -3.51
N PRO A 20 -8.45 5.07 -4.36
CA PRO A 20 -8.04 5.45 -5.71
C PRO A 20 -6.73 6.25 -5.72
N GLY A 21 -5.84 5.90 -6.63
CA GLY A 21 -4.51 6.48 -6.79
C GLY A 21 -3.40 5.76 -6.04
N ILE A 22 -3.72 4.80 -5.17
CA ILE A 22 -2.73 3.93 -4.52
C ILE A 22 -2.68 2.59 -5.27
N PHE A 23 -1.57 2.33 -5.96
CA PHE A 23 -1.39 1.12 -6.77
C PHE A 23 -2.39 0.96 -7.94
N ASP A 24 -2.95 2.06 -8.42
CA ASP A 24 -3.80 2.11 -9.61
C ASP A 24 -3.47 3.34 -10.49
N PRO A 25 -4.06 3.46 -11.69
CA PRO A 25 -3.79 4.58 -12.60
C PRO A 25 -4.25 5.98 -12.11
N GLY A 26 -5.02 6.05 -11.03
CA GLY A 26 -5.67 7.28 -10.52
C GLY A 26 -4.68 8.39 -10.15
N TYR A 27 -3.44 8.05 -9.78
CA TYR A 27 -2.39 9.03 -9.51
C TYR A 27 -2.17 9.99 -10.69
N ARG A 28 -2.21 9.47 -11.93
CA ARG A 28 -1.99 10.29 -13.14
C ARG A 28 -3.12 11.30 -13.34
N LEU A 29 -4.34 10.95 -12.97
CA LEU A 29 -5.48 11.85 -13.05
C LEU A 29 -5.37 12.97 -12.00
N VAL A 30 -4.97 12.64 -10.77
CA VAL A 30 -4.70 13.65 -9.74
C VAL A 30 -3.63 14.64 -10.18
N GLN A 31 -2.52 14.15 -10.74
CA GLN A 31 -1.47 15.00 -11.31
C GLN A 31 -2.01 15.92 -12.41
N ALA A 32 -2.76 15.37 -13.37
CA ALA A 32 -3.34 16.16 -14.45
C ALA A 32 -4.34 17.22 -13.94
N CYS A 33 -5.10 16.95 -12.89
CA CYS A 33 -5.96 17.95 -12.25
C CYS A 33 -5.13 19.08 -11.64
N ILE A 34 -4.05 18.75 -10.91
CA ILE A 34 -3.15 19.74 -10.30
C ILE A 34 -2.49 20.62 -11.38
N GLU A 35 -1.89 20.01 -12.39
CA GLU A 35 -1.22 20.73 -13.50
C GLU A 35 -2.15 21.67 -14.26
N SER A 36 -3.42 21.29 -14.39
CA SER A 36 -4.42 22.10 -15.08
C SER A 36 -5.21 23.04 -14.16
N SER A 37 -4.89 23.10 -12.86
CA SER A 37 -5.67 23.81 -11.84
C SER A 37 -7.17 23.45 -11.88
N THR A 38 -7.47 22.19 -12.22
CA THR A 38 -8.83 21.65 -12.19
C THR A 38 -9.18 21.27 -10.75
N PRO A 39 -10.32 21.73 -10.20
CA PRO A 39 -10.75 21.35 -8.86
C PRO A 39 -10.81 19.83 -8.68
N LEU A 40 -10.30 19.35 -7.56
CA LEU A 40 -10.38 17.95 -7.17
C LEU A 40 -10.61 17.87 -5.66
N GLU A 41 -11.34 16.85 -5.22
CA GLU A 41 -11.57 16.54 -3.82
C GLU A 41 -11.22 15.07 -3.58
N VAL A 42 -10.50 14.80 -2.48
CA VAL A 42 -10.14 13.44 -2.06
C VAL A 42 -10.97 13.08 -0.84
N LEU A 43 -11.86 12.11 -1.00
CA LEU A 43 -12.69 11.63 0.09
C LEU A 43 -11.93 10.60 0.94
N PRO A 44 -12.10 10.60 2.27
CA PRO A 44 -11.58 9.52 3.10
C PRO A 44 -12.29 8.21 2.76
N GLY A 45 -11.59 7.09 2.88
CA GLY A 45 -12.14 5.79 2.50
C GLY A 45 -11.32 4.59 2.96
N PRO A 46 -11.76 3.38 2.58
CA PRO A 46 -11.10 2.14 2.96
C PRO A 46 -9.64 2.08 2.48
N SER A 47 -8.74 1.69 3.37
CA SER A 47 -7.34 1.43 3.05
C SER A 47 -6.86 0.14 3.72
N ALA A 48 -6.43 -0.84 2.90
CA ALA A 48 -5.87 -2.08 3.41
C ALA A 48 -4.59 -1.83 4.21
N VAL A 49 -3.77 -0.86 3.77
CA VAL A 49 -2.50 -0.48 4.42
C VAL A 49 -2.75 0.04 5.84
N ILE A 50 -3.63 1.03 5.97
CA ILE A 50 -3.93 1.64 7.28
C ILE A 50 -4.66 0.66 8.19
N THR A 51 -5.61 -0.11 7.64
CA THR A 51 -6.31 -1.16 8.39
C THR A 51 -5.34 -2.21 8.94
N ALA A 52 -4.39 -2.68 8.12
CA ALA A 52 -3.38 -3.65 8.54
C ALA A 52 -2.43 -3.06 9.60
N LEU A 53 -1.99 -1.81 9.44
CA LEU A 53 -1.13 -1.14 10.40
C LEU A 53 -1.78 -1.10 11.79
N ILE A 54 -3.02 -0.60 11.87
CA ILE A 54 -3.75 -0.52 13.13
C ILE A 54 -4.01 -1.91 13.71
N GLY A 55 -4.44 -2.87 12.88
CA GLY A 55 -4.68 -4.25 13.31
C GLY A 55 -3.43 -5.00 13.79
N SER A 56 -2.24 -4.60 13.35
CA SER A 56 -0.97 -5.23 13.76
C SER A 56 -0.51 -4.88 15.17
N GLY A 57 -0.97 -3.74 15.72
CA GLY A 57 -0.47 -3.19 16.98
C GLY A 57 0.98 -2.70 16.93
N PHE A 58 1.55 -2.49 15.74
CA PHE A 58 2.89 -1.94 15.57
C PHE A 58 2.90 -0.41 15.71
N PRO A 59 4.06 0.22 15.99
CA PRO A 59 4.16 1.67 16.02
C PRO A 59 3.66 2.30 14.71
N CYS A 60 2.73 3.25 14.82
CA CYS A 60 2.06 3.87 13.68
C CYS A 60 2.33 5.38 13.55
N HIS A 61 3.23 5.92 14.38
CA HIS A 61 3.60 7.35 14.35
C HIS A 61 4.45 7.69 13.11
N ALA A 62 5.29 6.75 12.68
CA ALA A 62 6.02 6.77 11.43
C ALA A 62 6.04 5.34 10.88
N PHE A 63 5.69 5.19 9.61
CA PHE A 63 5.70 3.92 8.93
C PHE A 63 6.07 4.11 7.45
N ARG A 64 6.69 3.09 6.88
CA ARG A 64 7.02 3.01 5.46
C ARG A 64 6.05 2.07 4.77
N PHE A 65 5.31 2.58 3.80
CA PHE A 65 4.60 1.74 2.84
C PHE A 65 5.50 1.48 1.62
N GLY A 66 5.94 0.23 1.46
CA GLY A 66 6.85 -0.18 0.38
C GLY A 66 6.15 -0.79 -0.83
N GLY A 67 4.83 -0.91 -0.81
CA GLY A 67 4.08 -1.50 -1.92
C GLY A 67 4.33 -2.99 -2.10
N PHE A 68 4.34 -3.47 -3.35
CA PHE A 68 4.65 -4.87 -3.64
C PHE A 68 6.15 -5.14 -3.57
N LEU A 69 6.53 -6.20 -2.85
CA LEU A 69 7.90 -6.69 -2.86
C LEU A 69 8.30 -7.19 -4.26
N SER A 70 9.58 -7.01 -4.58
CA SER A 70 10.15 -7.47 -5.85
C SER A 70 10.03 -8.99 -6.00
N VAL A 71 9.79 -9.44 -7.23
CA VAL A 71 9.85 -10.88 -7.58
C VAL A 71 11.28 -11.43 -7.51
N GLU A 72 12.29 -10.56 -7.62
CA GLU A 72 13.69 -10.93 -7.50
C GLU A 72 14.05 -11.07 -6.01
N SER A 73 14.43 -12.28 -5.60
CA SER A 73 14.72 -12.61 -4.19
C SER A 73 15.77 -11.69 -3.56
N GLY A 74 16.82 -11.32 -4.31
CA GLY A 74 17.86 -10.40 -3.86
C GLY A 74 17.32 -9.00 -3.54
N LYS A 75 16.57 -8.40 -4.46
CA LYS A 75 15.94 -7.07 -4.24
C LYS A 75 14.93 -7.10 -3.10
N ARG A 76 14.16 -8.18 -2.99
CA ARG A 76 13.22 -8.40 -1.88
C ARG A 76 13.96 -8.47 -0.54
N ARG A 77 15.03 -9.24 -0.45
CA ARG A 77 15.90 -9.31 0.74
C ARG A 77 16.44 -7.92 1.10
N SER A 78 17.00 -7.18 0.15
CA SER A 78 17.50 -5.82 0.39
C SER A 78 16.42 -4.88 0.93
N ALA A 79 15.20 -4.92 0.38
CA ALA A 79 14.09 -4.09 0.85
C ALA A 79 13.67 -4.43 2.29
N LEU A 80 13.63 -5.71 2.64
CA LEU A 80 13.29 -6.18 3.99
C LEU A 80 14.39 -5.81 5.00
N THR A 81 15.66 -6.01 4.63
CA THR A 81 16.81 -5.61 5.46
C THR A 81 16.79 -4.10 5.74
N ALA A 82 16.65 -3.27 4.71
CA ALA A 82 16.61 -1.81 4.86
C ALA A 82 15.43 -1.33 5.73
N THR A 83 14.32 -2.08 5.75
CA THR A 83 13.17 -1.77 6.60
C THR A 83 13.45 -2.09 8.07
N LEU A 84 14.05 -3.24 8.34
CA LEU A 84 14.42 -3.62 9.72
C LEU A 84 15.47 -2.65 10.27
N GLU A 85 16.45 -2.26 9.45
CA GLU A 85 17.49 -1.30 9.83
C GLU A 85 16.96 0.11 10.09
N SER A 86 15.86 0.52 9.45
CA SER A 86 15.28 1.86 9.68
C SER A 86 14.56 1.98 11.03
N GLY A 87 14.21 0.86 11.68
CA GLY A 87 13.48 0.84 12.95
C GLY A 87 12.01 1.30 12.84
N GLU A 88 11.54 1.63 11.64
CA GLU A 88 10.16 2.02 11.37
C GLU A 88 9.31 0.79 11.04
N THR A 89 7.99 0.91 11.24
CA THR A 89 7.07 -0.14 10.76
C THR A 89 7.06 -0.16 9.23
N GLY A 90 7.44 -1.28 8.63
CA GLY A 90 7.28 -1.52 7.20
C GLY A 90 5.97 -2.22 6.88
N ILE A 91 5.30 -1.77 5.82
CA ILE A 91 4.08 -2.40 5.30
C ILE A 91 4.28 -2.69 3.81
N PHE A 92 4.05 -3.94 3.44
CA PHE A 92 4.21 -4.43 2.08
C PHE A 92 3.00 -5.26 1.67
N PHE A 93 2.70 -5.24 0.38
CA PHE A 93 1.86 -6.24 -0.26
C PHE A 93 2.71 -7.40 -0.75
N GLU A 94 2.18 -8.62 -0.63
CA GLU A 94 2.84 -9.81 -1.10
C GLU A 94 1.83 -10.78 -1.74
N SER A 95 2.28 -11.45 -2.79
CA SER A 95 1.51 -12.51 -3.44
C SER A 95 1.38 -13.72 -2.51
N PRO A 96 0.21 -14.39 -2.45
CA PRO A 96 0.04 -15.59 -1.63
C PRO A 96 1.06 -16.69 -1.99
N HIS A 97 1.45 -16.79 -3.27
CA HIS A 97 2.43 -17.77 -3.74
C HIS A 97 3.87 -17.50 -3.25
N ARG A 98 4.16 -16.26 -2.83
CA ARG A 98 5.49 -15.84 -2.37
C ARG A 98 5.57 -15.60 -0.87
N MET A 99 4.46 -15.71 -0.15
CA MET A 99 4.38 -15.41 1.29
C MET A 99 5.42 -16.22 2.08
N MET A 100 5.43 -17.55 1.91
CA MET A 100 6.37 -18.43 2.64
C MET A 100 7.83 -18.05 2.38
N SER A 101 8.21 -17.91 1.10
CA SER A 101 9.58 -17.52 0.73
C SER A 101 10.00 -16.14 1.27
N THR A 102 9.04 -15.26 1.57
CA THR A 102 9.30 -13.93 2.13
C THR A 102 9.53 -14.02 3.63
N LEU A 103 8.73 -14.84 4.33
CA LEU A 103 8.89 -15.12 5.75
C LEU A 103 10.19 -15.89 6.03
N GLU A 104 10.59 -16.81 5.14
CA GLU A 104 11.90 -17.48 5.20
C GLU A 104 13.05 -16.46 5.11
N ILE A 105 13.02 -15.56 4.12
CA ILE A 105 14.01 -14.48 4.00
C ILE A 105 14.03 -13.60 5.25
N LEU A 106 12.86 -13.21 5.78
CA LEU A 106 12.78 -12.41 7.01
C LEU A 106 13.43 -13.14 8.20
N THR A 107 13.13 -14.44 8.36
CA THR A 107 13.69 -15.28 9.44
C THR A 107 15.21 -15.42 9.30
N GLU A 108 15.71 -15.53 8.06
CA GLU A 108 17.15 -15.56 7.77
C GLU A 108 17.84 -14.21 8.03
N ILE A 109 17.13 -13.08 7.91
CA ILE A 109 17.67 -11.74 8.22
C ILE A 109 17.69 -11.52 9.73
N ASP A 110 16.53 -11.71 10.38
CA ASP A 110 16.37 -11.61 11.83
C ASP A 110 15.26 -12.57 12.29
N PRO A 111 15.61 -13.67 13.01
CA PRO A 111 14.63 -14.64 13.49
C PRO A 111 13.68 -14.06 14.56
N ASN A 112 13.99 -12.89 15.13
CA ASN A 112 13.15 -12.21 16.12
C ASN A 112 12.33 -11.06 15.52
N ALA A 113 12.38 -10.88 14.19
CA ALA A 113 11.64 -9.82 13.50
C ALA A 113 10.13 -9.95 13.76
N ARG A 114 9.57 -8.97 14.48
CA ARG A 114 8.12 -8.89 14.71
C ARG A 114 7.41 -8.73 13.37
N THR A 115 6.59 -9.72 13.02
CA THR A 115 5.91 -9.78 11.72
C THR A 115 4.41 -9.99 11.92
N CYS A 116 3.59 -9.30 11.12
CA CYS A 116 2.13 -9.47 11.08
C CYS A 116 1.71 -9.79 9.64
N VAL A 117 0.89 -10.84 9.46
CA VAL A 117 0.27 -11.17 8.18
C VAL A 117 -1.20 -10.81 8.23
N ALA A 118 -1.56 -9.70 7.61
CA ALA A 118 -2.95 -9.25 7.47
C ALA A 118 -3.60 -9.90 6.24
N ARG A 119 -4.35 -10.98 6.46
CA ARG A 119 -4.97 -11.79 5.39
C ARG A 119 -6.48 -11.60 5.36
N GLU A 120 -7.06 -11.52 4.14
CA GLU A 120 -8.51 -11.47 3.92
C GLU A 120 -9.21 -10.37 4.75
N LEU A 121 -8.59 -9.19 4.81
CA LEU A 121 -9.12 -8.04 5.55
C LEU A 121 -10.58 -7.78 5.19
N THR A 122 -11.38 -7.45 6.21
CA THR A 122 -12.82 -7.15 6.15
C THR A 122 -13.75 -8.29 5.70
N LYS A 123 -13.23 -9.46 5.32
CA LYS A 123 -14.07 -10.61 4.97
C LYS A 123 -14.49 -11.37 6.23
N SER A 124 -15.66 -12.00 6.17
CA SER A 124 -16.11 -12.92 7.23
C SER A 124 -15.20 -14.14 7.25
N LEU A 125 -14.55 -14.39 8.39
CA LEU A 125 -13.85 -15.64 8.65
C LEU A 125 -14.93 -16.72 8.88
N LYS A 126 -15.35 -17.39 7.81
CA LYS A 126 -16.08 -18.65 7.91
C LYS A 126 -15.11 -19.81 7.90
#